data_AF-A0AAQ6ITH5-F1
#
_entry.id   AF-A0AAQ6ITH5-F1
#
_cell.length_a   1.000
_cell.length_b   1.000
_cell.length_c   1.000
_cell.angle_alpha   90.00
_cell.angle_beta   90.00
_cell.angle_gamma   90.00
#
_symmetry.space_group_name_H-M   'P 1'
#
loop_
_entity.id
_entity.type
_entity.pdbx_description
1 polymer ?
#
loop_
_entity_poly.entity_id
_entity_poly.type
_entity_poly.pdbx_seq_one_letter_code
_entity_poly.pdbx_strand_id
1 'polypeptide(L)'
;MGFTSLNKNVLDVISPSGTMRHICLQYLIFVTSLLGLTTNQTHLTVSPSRSQLFVGEFVSLSCEEDDSSAGWTLRRNTTRDTRAECGDEWGEPTGFSCNISHIVRLDSGVYWCESREGSTSSIINITVSGGSVILQSPVLPVMEGHDVTLHCQTKSPPSKLPADFYKDDSLIRTEPTGHMTIHHVTKSDEGLYKCHISSHGESPPSWISVTGKSTTTAPPTSATLNPSTTLAPTSAHLHSVFTTVLHLVVFCLFFISILLMVSLYRHRPTENHLRVSMVMTSPIQTEQGLDDNCDDVITDHHI
;
A
#
# COMPACT_ATOMS: atom_id res chain seq x y z
N MET A 1 36.63 58.71 24.62
CA MET A 1 35.34 58.56 23.93
C MET A 1 34.67 57.32 24.48
N GLY A 2 33.62 57.47 25.28
CA GLY A 2 32.84 56.36 25.81
C GLY A 2 31.39 56.55 25.41
N PHE A 3 30.76 55.50 24.88
CA PHE A 3 29.32 55.33 24.91
C PHE A 3 29.02 53.82 24.97
N THR A 4 28.36 53.46 26.06
CA THR A 4 27.61 52.24 26.29
C THR A 4 26.40 52.15 25.35
N SER A 5 26.11 50.95 24.85
CA SER A 5 24.76 50.36 24.65
C SER A 5 24.78 49.37 23.48
N LEU A 6 24.45 48.11 23.73
CA LEU A 6 23.36 47.45 23.00
C LEU A 6 22.84 46.22 23.78
N ASN A 7 21.68 46.46 24.38
CA ASN A 7 20.55 45.60 24.73
C ASN A 7 20.66 44.06 24.60
N LYS A 8 20.38 43.38 25.72
CA LYS A 8 20.17 41.93 25.92
C LYS A 8 18.89 41.36 25.28
N ASN A 9 18.16 42.11 24.44
CA ASN A 9 16.79 41.76 24.02
C ASN A 9 16.68 41.04 22.67
N VAL A 10 17.74 40.39 22.19
CA VAL A 10 17.71 39.64 20.91
C VAL A 10 17.79 38.13 21.10
N LEU A 11 18.23 37.63 22.27
CA LEU A 11 18.34 36.19 22.51
C LEU A 11 17.08 35.51 23.07
N ASP A 12 16.10 36.25 23.61
CA ASP A 12 14.87 35.65 24.16
C ASP A 12 13.75 35.44 23.12
N VAL A 13 13.99 35.78 21.86
CA VAL A 13 13.01 35.56 20.76
C VAL A 13 13.20 34.20 20.08
N ILE A 14 14.26 33.45 20.43
CA ILE A 14 14.55 32.11 19.88
C ILE A 14 14.46 31.03 20.96
N SER A 15 13.53 31.19 21.91
CA SER A 15 13.08 30.06 22.72
C SER A 15 11.65 29.74 22.32
N PRO A 16 11.42 28.75 21.43
CA PRO A 16 10.06 28.34 21.13
C PRO A 16 9.42 27.87 22.43
N SER A 17 8.24 28.41 22.77
CA SER A 17 7.46 27.87 23.89
C SER A 17 7.33 26.36 23.71
N GLY A 18 7.34 25.58 24.79
CA GLY A 18 7.26 24.11 24.72
C GLY A 18 6.11 23.64 23.81
N THR A 19 5.03 24.42 23.76
CA THR A 19 3.86 24.23 22.90
C THR A 19 4.18 24.28 21.39
N MET A 20 5.01 25.21 20.91
CA MET A 20 5.40 25.31 19.48
C MET A 20 6.27 24.12 19.02
N ARG A 21 7.16 23.63 19.90
CA ARG A 21 7.97 22.43 19.61
C ARG A 21 7.11 21.17 19.50
N HIS A 22 6.10 21.03 20.36
CA HIS A 22 5.16 19.91 20.28
C HIS A 22 4.32 19.91 19.01
N ILE A 23 3.86 21.08 18.55
CA ILE A 23 3.07 21.21 17.31
C ILE A 23 3.93 20.89 16.09
N CYS A 24 5.17 21.39 16.03
CA CYS A 24 6.10 21.05 14.94
C CYS A 24 6.46 19.56 14.93
N LEU A 25 6.64 18.93 16.10
CA LEU A 25 6.94 17.51 16.19
C LEU A 25 5.73 16.66 15.76
N GLN A 26 4.51 17.00 16.18
CA GLN A 26 3.29 16.34 15.74
C GLN A 26 3.06 16.50 14.23
N TYR A 27 3.33 17.68 13.68
CA TYR A 27 3.25 17.94 12.25
C TYR A 27 4.32 17.17 11.47
N LEU A 28 5.56 17.09 11.98
CA LEU A 28 6.62 16.30 11.35
C LEU A 28 6.25 14.81 11.35
N ILE A 29 5.72 14.28 12.46
CA ILE A 29 5.25 12.88 12.56
C ILE A 29 4.10 12.63 11.58
N PHE A 30 3.12 13.54 11.49
CA PHE A 30 2.00 13.46 10.55
C PHE A 30 2.48 13.53 9.09
N VAL A 31 3.39 14.44 8.76
CA VAL A 31 3.97 14.58 7.43
C VAL A 31 4.85 13.39 7.07
N THR A 32 5.63 12.82 8.00
CA THR A 32 6.36 11.56 7.79
C THR A 32 5.42 10.36 7.69
N SER A 33 4.26 10.38 8.34
CA SER A 33 3.22 9.35 8.21
C SER A 33 2.48 9.45 6.87
N LEU A 34 2.30 10.66 6.32
CA LEU A 34 1.74 10.88 4.99
C LEU A 34 2.75 10.63 3.86
N LEU A 35 4.02 10.98 4.06
CA LEU A 35 5.12 10.72 3.12
C LEU A 35 5.61 9.26 3.19
N GLY A 36 5.42 8.61 4.33
CA GLY A 36 5.77 7.21 4.60
C GLY A 36 4.70 6.22 4.18
N LEU A 37 3.63 6.66 3.48
CA LEU A 37 2.71 5.75 2.81
C LEU A 37 3.35 5.24 1.51
N THR A 38 4.52 4.62 1.61
CA THR A 38 4.98 3.69 0.59
C THR A 38 4.03 2.50 0.70
N THR A 39 3.11 2.36 -0.25
CA THR A 39 2.36 1.11 -0.38
C THR A 39 3.38 0.04 -0.73
N ASN A 40 3.90 -0.66 0.28
CA ASN A 40 4.65 -1.89 0.07
C ASN A 40 3.67 -2.85 -0.61
N GLN A 41 3.84 -2.99 -1.92
CA GLN A 41 2.97 -3.81 -2.74
C GLN A 41 3.35 -5.25 -2.46
N THR A 42 2.55 -5.93 -1.64
CA THR A 42 2.80 -7.34 -1.35
C THR A 42 2.63 -8.17 -2.60
N HIS A 43 3.58 -9.08 -2.79
CA HIS A 43 3.71 -9.84 -4.01
C HIS A 43 3.39 -11.32 -3.74
N LEU A 44 2.47 -11.88 -4.53
CA LEU A 44 2.18 -13.31 -4.49
C LEU A 44 3.19 -14.05 -5.39
N THR A 45 3.94 -14.97 -4.79
CA THR A 45 4.87 -15.85 -5.48
C THR A 45 4.32 -17.26 -5.60
N VAL A 46 4.73 -17.97 -6.65
CA VAL A 46 4.40 -19.38 -6.85
C VAL A 46 5.66 -20.17 -7.18
N SER A 47 5.77 -21.35 -6.56
CA SER A 47 6.82 -22.32 -6.80
C SER A 47 6.18 -23.65 -7.20
N PRO A 48 6.46 -24.17 -8.40
CA PRO A 48 7.37 -23.62 -9.42
C PRO A 48 6.80 -22.37 -10.12
N SER A 49 7.67 -21.44 -10.54
CA SER A 49 7.30 -20.12 -11.07
C SER A 49 6.74 -20.14 -12.49
N ARG A 50 5.56 -20.74 -12.67
CA ARG A 50 4.84 -20.87 -13.95
C ARG A 50 3.32 -20.90 -13.74
N SER A 51 2.56 -20.41 -14.72
CA SER A 51 1.08 -20.32 -14.62
C SER A 51 0.35 -21.64 -14.93
N GLN A 52 1.05 -22.60 -15.57
CA GLN A 52 0.50 -23.91 -15.87
C GLN A 52 1.24 -25.01 -15.13
N LEU A 53 0.48 -25.97 -14.62
CA LEU A 53 0.99 -27.09 -13.82
C LEU A 53 0.39 -28.40 -14.32
N PHE A 54 1.09 -29.51 -14.09
CA PHE A 54 0.53 -30.83 -14.34
C PHE A 54 -0.26 -31.33 -13.14
N VAL A 55 -1.32 -32.12 -13.40
CA VAL A 55 -2.02 -32.85 -12.34
C VAL A 55 -1.04 -33.71 -11.55
N GLY A 56 -1.11 -33.59 -10.23
CA GLY A 56 -0.30 -34.33 -9.24
C GLY A 56 0.99 -33.62 -8.81
N GLU A 57 1.31 -32.45 -9.39
CA GLU A 57 2.46 -31.65 -8.95
C GLU A 57 2.25 -31.03 -7.57
N PHE A 58 3.36 -30.84 -6.86
CA PHE A 58 3.43 -30.02 -5.66
C PHE A 58 3.49 -28.55 -6.05
N VAL A 59 2.80 -27.71 -5.29
CA VAL A 59 2.77 -26.25 -5.48
C VAL A 59 2.89 -25.56 -4.14
N SER A 60 3.73 -24.52 -4.07
CA SER A 60 3.78 -23.61 -2.94
C SER A 60 3.45 -22.19 -3.40
N LEU A 61 2.48 -21.57 -2.74
CA LEU A 61 2.04 -20.19 -2.98
C LEU A 61 2.42 -19.37 -1.76
N SER A 62 3.16 -18.27 -1.92
CA SER A 62 3.59 -17.47 -0.77
C SER A 62 3.30 -15.99 -0.96
N CYS A 63 2.73 -15.39 0.08
CA CYS A 63 2.65 -13.94 0.22
C CYS A 63 4.01 -13.43 0.72
N GLU A 64 4.58 -12.41 0.08
CA GLU A 64 5.86 -11.86 0.50
C GLU A 64 5.79 -11.18 1.87
N GLU A 65 6.82 -11.41 2.66
CA GLU A 65 7.02 -10.97 4.05
C GLU A 65 7.72 -9.60 4.06
N ASP A 66 7.08 -8.58 3.50
CA ASP A 66 7.46 -7.22 3.91
C ASP A 66 6.99 -7.05 5.36
N ASP A 67 7.80 -6.38 6.18
CA ASP A 67 7.71 -6.13 7.65
C ASP A 67 6.32 -5.69 8.21
N SER A 68 5.28 -5.69 7.39
CA SER A 68 3.89 -5.63 7.78
C SER A 68 3.49 -6.86 8.61
N SER A 69 3.18 -6.60 9.87
CA SER A 69 2.43 -7.50 10.76
C SER A 69 0.96 -7.71 10.31
N ALA A 70 0.63 -7.38 9.05
CA ALA A 70 -0.72 -7.27 8.53
C ALA A 70 -1.47 -8.62 8.42
N GLY A 71 -0.77 -9.76 8.63
CA GLY A 71 -1.38 -11.09 8.65
C GLY A 71 -2.09 -11.39 7.33
N TRP A 72 -1.32 -11.62 6.27
CA TRP A 72 -1.83 -11.92 4.94
C TRP A 72 -2.49 -13.29 4.88
N THR A 73 -3.66 -13.35 4.27
CA THR A 73 -4.44 -14.57 4.08
C THR A 73 -4.41 -14.94 2.60
N LEU A 74 -3.91 -16.12 2.26
CA LEU A 74 -3.97 -16.61 0.89
C LEU A 74 -5.38 -17.08 0.56
N ARG A 75 -5.93 -16.54 -0.53
CA ARG A 75 -7.26 -16.87 -1.04
C ARG A 75 -7.24 -17.39 -2.47
N ARG A 76 -8.31 -18.10 -2.83
CA ARG A 76 -8.56 -18.54 -4.21
C ARG A 76 -10.04 -18.48 -4.60
N ASN A 77 -10.27 -18.32 -5.91
CA ASN A 77 -11.52 -18.68 -6.56
C ASN A 77 -11.24 -19.81 -7.54
N THR A 78 -11.98 -20.91 -7.40
CA THR A 78 -11.94 -22.05 -8.31
C THR A 78 -13.35 -22.36 -8.79
N THR A 79 -13.49 -23.44 -9.56
CA THR A 79 -14.82 -23.95 -9.96
C THR A 79 -15.62 -24.54 -8.79
N ARG A 80 -14.97 -24.94 -7.70
CA ARG A 80 -15.64 -25.51 -6.51
C ARG A 80 -16.02 -24.45 -5.50
N ASP A 81 -15.11 -23.51 -5.26
CA ASP A 81 -15.15 -22.63 -4.11
C ASP A 81 -14.90 -21.18 -4.51
N THR A 82 -15.58 -20.25 -3.85
CA THR A 82 -15.38 -18.81 -4.00
C THR A 82 -14.77 -18.24 -2.73
N ARG A 83 -13.68 -17.49 -2.88
CA ARG A 83 -12.95 -16.75 -1.85
C ARG A 83 -12.49 -17.67 -0.70
N ALA A 84 -12.16 -18.92 -1.04
CA ALA A 84 -11.69 -19.92 -0.10
C ALA A 84 -10.31 -19.53 0.44
N GLU A 85 -10.14 -19.66 1.75
CA GLU A 85 -8.90 -19.40 2.47
C GLU A 85 -8.05 -20.68 2.55
N CYS A 86 -6.72 -20.54 2.49
CA CYS A 86 -5.82 -21.69 2.62
C CYS A 86 -5.99 -22.38 3.98
N GLY A 87 -6.17 -23.70 3.95
CA GLY A 87 -6.38 -24.54 5.11
C GLY A 87 -6.75 -25.96 4.68
N ASP A 88 -7.10 -26.80 5.66
CA ASP A 88 -7.29 -28.26 5.50
C ASP A 88 -8.19 -28.69 4.34
N GLU A 89 -9.07 -27.80 3.84
CA GLU A 89 -9.92 -28.07 2.67
C GLU A 89 -9.15 -28.20 1.35
N TRP A 90 -8.00 -27.52 1.19
CA TRP A 90 -7.28 -27.52 -0.09
C TRP A 90 -5.78 -27.23 -0.06
N GLY A 91 -5.21 -26.82 1.07
CA GLY A 91 -3.78 -26.52 1.17
C GLY A 91 -3.30 -26.44 2.61
N GLU A 92 -2.05 -26.78 2.84
CA GLU A 92 -1.45 -26.75 4.17
C GLU A 92 -0.75 -25.40 4.37
N PRO A 93 -1.22 -24.55 5.30
CA PRO A 93 -0.56 -23.29 5.60
C PRO A 93 0.79 -23.56 6.29
N THR A 94 1.85 -22.95 5.79
CA THR A 94 3.21 -23.03 6.34
C THR A 94 3.80 -21.61 6.38
N GLY A 95 3.62 -20.92 7.50
CA GLY A 95 3.99 -19.51 7.61
C GLY A 95 3.14 -18.63 6.68
N PHE A 96 3.80 -17.89 5.78
CA PHE A 96 3.14 -17.08 4.74
C PHE A 96 2.85 -17.85 3.45
N SER A 97 3.20 -19.14 3.43
CA SER A 97 3.00 -20.02 2.29
C SER A 97 1.81 -20.95 2.48
N CYS A 98 1.25 -21.41 1.37
CA CYS A 98 0.23 -22.44 1.30
C CYS A 98 0.71 -23.53 0.36
N ASN A 99 0.80 -24.75 0.87
CA ASN A 99 1.33 -25.89 0.15
C ASN A 99 0.20 -26.81 -0.31
N ILE A 100 0.20 -27.13 -1.61
CA ILE A 100 -0.71 -28.11 -2.20
C ILE A 100 0.15 -29.31 -2.60
N SER A 101 -0.04 -30.45 -1.91
CA SER A 101 0.75 -31.65 -2.14
C SER A 101 0.51 -32.27 -3.53
N HIS A 102 -0.74 -32.29 -3.97
CA HIS A 102 -1.17 -32.86 -5.24
C HIS A 102 -2.23 -32.00 -5.89
N ILE A 103 -1.81 -31.09 -6.77
CA ILE A 103 -2.76 -30.21 -7.45
C ILE A 103 -3.60 -30.99 -8.48
N VAL A 104 -4.90 -30.72 -8.51
CA VAL A 104 -5.85 -31.36 -9.45
C VAL A 104 -6.50 -30.34 -10.37
N ARG A 105 -7.16 -30.80 -11.44
CA ARG A 105 -7.82 -29.92 -12.43
C ARG A 105 -8.77 -28.91 -11.78
N LEU A 106 -9.46 -29.33 -10.72
CA LEU A 106 -10.44 -28.52 -9.98
C LEU A 106 -9.80 -27.38 -9.18
N ASP A 107 -8.48 -27.40 -8.97
CA ASP A 107 -7.74 -26.30 -8.35
C ASP A 107 -7.36 -25.21 -9.36
N SER A 108 -7.70 -25.35 -10.64
CA SER A 108 -7.52 -24.27 -11.62
C SER A 108 -8.37 -23.06 -11.22
N GLY A 109 -7.79 -21.86 -11.28
CA GLY A 109 -8.46 -20.66 -10.82
C GLY A 109 -7.52 -19.50 -10.52
N VAL A 110 -8.05 -18.46 -9.89
CA VAL A 110 -7.30 -17.27 -9.49
C VAL A 110 -6.94 -17.29 -8.02
N TYR A 111 -5.74 -16.83 -7.73
CA TYR A 111 -5.10 -16.85 -6.40
C TYR A 111 -4.57 -15.45 -6.07
N TRP A 112 -4.73 -15.03 -4.82
CA TRP A 112 -4.25 -13.74 -4.32
C TRP A 112 -4.07 -13.77 -2.80
N CYS A 113 -3.27 -12.85 -2.28
CA CYS A 113 -3.18 -12.58 -0.84
C CYS A 113 -4.08 -11.41 -0.47
N GLU A 114 -4.74 -11.51 0.68
CA GLU A 114 -5.61 -10.46 1.22
C GLU A 114 -5.16 -10.08 2.64
N SER A 115 -5.06 -8.78 2.91
CA SER A 115 -4.77 -8.24 4.25
C SER A 115 -6.05 -8.10 5.09
N ARG A 116 -5.90 -7.97 6.40
CA ARG A 116 -7.03 -7.74 7.32
C ARG A 116 -7.79 -6.45 7.03
N GLU A 117 -7.09 -5.45 6.49
CA GLU A 117 -7.60 -4.14 6.09
C GLU A 117 -8.26 -4.17 4.69
N GLY A 118 -8.27 -5.33 4.02
CA GLY A 118 -8.89 -5.51 2.70
C GLY A 118 -8.00 -5.16 1.51
N SER A 119 -6.69 -4.98 1.72
CA SER A 119 -5.74 -4.81 0.63
C SER A 119 -5.46 -6.14 -0.06
N THR A 120 -5.21 -6.14 -1.38
CA THR A 120 -4.94 -7.36 -2.15
C THR A 120 -3.59 -7.29 -2.85
N SER A 121 -2.87 -8.41 -2.90
CA SER A 121 -1.65 -8.56 -3.70
C SER A 121 -1.94 -8.58 -5.21
N SER A 122 -0.91 -8.83 -6.01
CA SER A 122 -1.10 -9.33 -7.38
C SER A 122 -2.01 -10.55 -7.40
N ILE A 123 -2.90 -10.60 -8.39
CA ILE A 123 -3.79 -11.74 -8.66
C ILE A 123 -3.15 -12.55 -9.78
N ILE A 124 -2.94 -13.85 -9.54
CA ILE A 124 -2.38 -14.77 -10.55
C ILE A 124 -3.44 -15.80 -10.93
N ASN A 125 -3.36 -16.29 -12.17
CA ASN A 125 -4.20 -17.37 -12.67
C ASN A 125 -3.37 -18.65 -12.83
N ILE A 126 -3.82 -19.75 -12.25
CA ILE A 126 -3.19 -21.06 -12.33
C ILE A 126 -4.10 -22.00 -13.09
N THR A 127 -3.54 -22.64 -14.11
CA THR A 127 -4.22 -23.66 -14.92
C THR A 127 -3.57 -25.02 -14.70
N VAL A 128 -4.37 -26.00 -14.29
CA VAL A 128 -3.88 -27.36 -14.03
C VAL A 128 -4.23 -28.25 -15.22
N SER A 129 -3.21 -28.54 -16.04
CA SER A 129 -3.31 -29.38 -17.21
C SER A 129 -3.42 -30.85 -16.81
N GLY A 130 -4.45 -31.51 -17.31
CA GLY A 130 -4.48 -32.97 -17.32
C GLY A 130 -4.08 -33.59 -18.66
N GLY A 131 -3.52 -32.80 -19.57
CA GLY A 131 -2.82 -33.29 -20.75
C GLY A 131 -1.36 -33.61 -20.46
N SER A 132 -0.61 -33.92 -21.53
CA SER A 132 0.83 -34.23 -21.49
C SER A 132 1.73 -33.03 -21.73
N VAL A 133 1.17 -31.87 -22.10
CA VAL A 133 1.91 -30.65 -22.45
C VAL A 133 1.40 -29.47 -21.62
N ILE A 134 2.32 -28.60 -21.22
CA ILE A 134 2.05 -27.27 -20.65
C ILE A 134 2.91 -26.21 -21.31
N LEU A 135 2.43 -24.98 -21.29
CA LEU A 135 3.20 -23.79 -21.59
C LEU A 135 3.68 -23.17 -20.28
N GLN A 136 4.98 -23.19 -20.04
CA GLN A 136 5.58 -22.38 -18.98
C GLN A 136 5.62 -20.93 -19.45
N SER A 137 4.68 -20.12 -18.97
CA SER A 137 4.68 -18.66 -19.14
C SER A 137 4.80 -17.97 -17.79
N PRO A 138 5.24 -16.68 -17.77
CA PRO A 138 5.27 -15.89 -16.55
C PRO A 138 3.91 -15.85 -15.86
N VAL A 139 3.95 -15.80 -14.53
CA VAL A 139 2.75 -15.70 -13.67
C VAL A 139 2.32 -14.25 -13.43
N LEU A 140 3.21 -13.31 -13.74
CA LEU A 140 3.00 -11.87 -13.56
C LEU A 140 3.05 -11.15 -14.91
N PRO A 141 2.48 -9.94 -14.97
CA PRO A 141 2.63 -9.08 -16.14
C PRO A 141 4.10 -8.81 -16.47
N VAL A 142 4.44 -8.85 -17.75
CA VAL A 142 5.77 -8.56 -18.27
C VAL A 142 5.90 -7.06 -18.53
N MET A 143 6.98 -6.44 -18.10
CA MET A 143 7.24 -5.02 -18.38
C MET A 143 7.72 -4.82 -19.83
N GLU A 144 7.27 -3.75 -20.48
CA GLU A 144 7.78 -3.39 -21.80
C GLU A 144 9.31 -3.23 -21.82
N GLY A 145 9.91 -3.65 -22.93
CA GLY A 145 11.36 -3.66 -23.16
C GLY A 145 12.11 -4.82 -22.51
N HIS A 146 11.47 -5.63 -21.67
CA HIS A 146 12.08 -6.85 -21.12
C HIS A 146 11.92 -8.03 -22.07
N ASP A 147 12.70 -9.08 -21.83
CA ASP A 147 12.60 -10.33 -22.57
C ASP A 147 11.74 -11.33 -21.79
N VAL A 148 10.92 -12.09 -22.50
CA VAL A 148 10.17 -13.23 -21.94
C VAL A 148 10.53 -14.50 -22.68
N THR A 149 10.83 -15.56 -21.92
CA THR A 149 11.06 -16.90 -22.46
C THR A 149 9.88 -17.78 -22.11
N LEU A 150 9.28 -18.38 -23.14
CA LEU A 150 8.25 -19.39 -23.02
C LEU A 150 8.85 -20.76 -23.25
N HIS A 151 8.45 -21.73 -22.43
CA HIS A 151 8.90 -23.12 -22.60
C HIS A 151 7.72 -24.07 -22.74
N CYS A 152 7.67 -24.79 -23.85
CA CYS A 152 6.72 -25.87 -24.07
C CYS A 152 7.28 -27.15 -23.46
N GLN A 153 6.63 -27.65 -22.42
CA GLN A 153 7.16 -28.75 -21.60
C GLN A 153 6.22 -29.96 -21.63
N THR A 154 6.80 -31.16 -21.76
CA THR A 154 6.12 -32.45 -21.60
C THR A 154 6.16 -32.93 -20.14
N LYS A 155 5.13 -33.69 -19.71
CA LYS A 155 5.01 -34.17 -18.34
C LYS A 155 6.13 -35.13 -17.92
N SER A 156 6.46 -36.11 -18.75
CA SER A 156 7.52 -37.08 -18.42
C SER A 156 7.99 -37.88 -19.64
N PRO A 157 9.32 -38.00 -19.86
CA PRO A 157 10.36 -37.15 -19.27
C PRO A 157 10.28 -35.72 -19.85
N PRO A 158 10.67 -34.68 -19.10
CA PRO A 158 10.80 -33.33 -19.65
C PRO A 158 11.85 -33.36 -20.77
N SER A 159 11.42 -33.14 -22.00
CA SER A 159 12.27 -33.28 -23.18
C SER A 159 12.27 -32.00 -24.00
N LYS A 160 13.45 -31.60 -24.47
CA LYS A 160 13.62 -30.51 -25.45
C LYS A 160 13.17 -31.01 -26.81
N LEU A 161 11.87 -30.94 -27.07
CA LEU A 161 11.26 -31.34 -28.33
C LEU A 161 10.94 -30.11 -29.18
N PRO A 162 10.90 -30.25 -30.51
CA PRO A 162 10.35 -29.24 -31.38
C PRO A 162 8.91 -28.92 -30.97
N ALA A 163 8.60 -27.62 -30.86
CA ALA A 163 7.26 -27.16 -30.53
C ALA A 163 6.85 -25.99 -31.42
N ASP A 164 5.59 -25.99 -31.81
CA ASP A 164 4.92 -24.87 -32.46
C ASP A 164 4.33 -23.96 -31.39
N PHE A 165 4.55 -22.66 -31.51
CA PHE A 165 4.03 -21.64 -30.62
C PHE A 165 2.97 -20.81 -31.34
N TYR A 166 1.84 -20.60 -30.67
CA TYR A 166 0.72 -19.85 -31.19
C TYR A 166 0.43 -18.66 -30.29
N LYS A 167 0.06 -17.53 -30.88
CA LYS A 167 -0.50 -16.35 -30.23
C LYS A 167 -1.84 -16.06 -30.88
N ASP A 168 -2.90 -15.97 -30.09
CA ASP A 168 -4.26 -15.70 -30.56
C ASP A 168 -4.65 -16.66 -31.72
N ASP A 169 -4.38 -17.96 -31.49
CA ASP A 169 -4.55 -19.08 -32.44
C ASP A 169 -3.74 -19.01 -33.75
N SER A 170 -2.88 -18.00 -33.92
CA SER A 170 -1.99 -17.87 -35.08
C SER A 170 -0.61 -18.43 -34.76
N LEU A 171 -0.07 -19.28 -35.66
CA LEU A 171 1.30 -19.79 -35.54
C LEU A 171 2.29 -18.62 -35.65
N ILE A 172 3.07 -18.38 -34.60
CA ILE A 172 4.07 -17.30 -34.55
C ILE A 172 5.49 -17.84 -34.73
N ARG A 173 5.76 -19.07 -34.28
CA ARG A 173 7.09 -19.66 -34.38
C ARG A 173 7.07 -21.18 -34.21
N THR A 174 8.05 -21.85 -34.81
CA THR A 174 8.41 -23.25 -34.50
C THR A 174 9.83 -23.26 -33.97
N GLU A 175 10.03 -23.77 -32.75
CA GLU A 175 11.32 -23.79 -32.08
C GLU A 175 11.79 -25.22 -31.81
N PRO A 176 13.01 -25.62 -32.23
CA PRO A 176 13.46 -27.01 -32.20
C PRO A 176 13.69 -27.56 -30.79
N THR A 177 13.85 -26.68 -29.80
CA THR A 177 14.09 -27.05 -28.40
C THR A 177 12.88 -26.81 -27.50
N GLY A 178 11.77 -26.33 -28.06
CA GLY A 178 10.57 -25.97 -27.30
C GLY A 178 10.76 -24.75 -26.41
N HIS A 179 11.74 -23.90 -26.69
CA HIS A 179 11.95 -22.62 -26.01
C HIS A 179 11.81 -21.50 -27.03
N MET A 180 10.97 -20.51 -26.72
CA MET A 180 10.78 -19.32 -27.54
C MET A 180 11.01 -18.09 -26.69
N THR A 181 11.91 -17.21 -27.12
CA THR A 181 12.13 -15.91 -26.47
C THR A 181 11.56 -14.79 -27.32
N ILE A 182 10.72 -13.96 -26.70
CA ILE A 182 10.24 -12.69 -27.24
C ILE A 182 11.15 -11.61 -26.66
N HIS A 183 11.93 -10.97 -27.52
CA HIS A 183 12.86 -9.92 -27.10
C HIS A 183 12.19 -8.55 -27.16
N HIS A 184 12.55 -7.66 -26.23
CA HIS A 184 12.05 -6.29 -26.18
C HIS A 184 10.51 -6.21 -26.25
N VAL A 185 9.85 -6.89 -25.33
CA VAL A 185 8.38 -7.01 -25.27
C VAL A 185 7.69 -5.65 -25.39
N THR A 186 6.64 -5.59 -26.19
CA THR A 186 5.80 -4.41 -26.42
C THR A 186 4.35 -4.74 -26.14
N LYS A 187 3.47 -3.73 -26.06
CA LYS A 187 2.04 -3.97 -25.85
C LYS A 187 1.39 -4.89 -26.89
N SER A 188 1.89 -5.00 -28.12
CA SER A 188 1.34 -5.93 -29.12
C SER A 188 1.66 -7.41 -28.86
N ASP A 189 2.64 -7.68 -27.99
CA ASP A 189 2.97 -9.04 -27.55
C ASP A 189 1.98 -9.55 -26.49
N GLU A 190 1.09 -8.71 -25.95
CA GLU A 190 -0.01 -9.16 -25.09
C GLU A 190 -0.98 -10.04 -25.89
N GLY A 191 -1.43 -11.14 -25.28
CA GLY A 191 -2.38 -12.05 -25.91
C GLY A 191 -2.43 -13.44 -25.29
N LEU A 192 -3.17 -14.33 -25.95
CA LEU A 192 -3.37 -15.70 -25.52
C LEU A 192 -2.38 -16.64 -26.21
N TYR A 193 -1.48 -17.24 -25.44
CA TYR A 193 -0.42 -18.11 -25.95
C TYR A 193 -0.69 -19.58 -25.65
N LYS A 194 -0.34 -20.45 -26.60
CA LYS A 194 -0.30 -21.91 -26.41
C LYS A 194 0.84 -22.52 -27.22
N CYS A 195 1.21 -23.75 -26.91
CA CYS A 195 2.17 -24.51 -27.71
C CYS A 195 1.64 -25.89 -28.08
N HIS A 196 2.18 -26.46 -29.15
CA HIS A 196 1.83 -27.78 -29.67
C HIS A 196 3.10 -28.60 -29.93
N ILE A 197 3.08 -29.87 -29.53
CA ILE A 197 4.12 -30.85 -29.83
C ILE A 197 3.44 -31.99 -30.58
N SER A 198 3.87 -32.28 -31.81
CA SER A 198 3.14 -33.18 -32.75
C SER A 198 2.77 -34.55 -32.17
N SER A 199 3.57 -35.10 -31.27
CA SER A 199 3.34 -36.41 -30.64
C SER A 199 2.74 -36.35 -29.22
N HIS A 200 2.60 -35.16 -28.64
CA HIS A 200 2.16 -34.98 -27.24
C HIS A 200 0.93 -34.08 -27.09
N GLY A 201 0.51 -33.38 -28.16
CA GLY A 201 -0.67 -32.54 -28.18
C GLY A 201 -0.40 -31.07 -27.84
N GLU A 202 -1.47 -30.35 -27.54
CA GLU A 202 -1.45 -28.91 -27.23
C GLU A 202 -1.43 -28.65 -25.72
N SER A 203 -0.78 -27.55 -25.32
CA SER A 203 -0.94 -26.99 -23.98
C SER A 203 -2.29 -26.30 -23.83
N PRO A 204 -2.80 -26.15 -22.60
CA PRO A 204 -3.80 -25.13 -22.30
C PRO A 204 -3.33 -23.74 -22.77
N PRO A 205 -4.25 -22.80 -23.04
CA PRO A 205 -3.89 -21.42 -23.33
C PRO A 205 -3.49 -20.65 -22.06
N SER A 206 -2.58 -19.70 -22.18
CA SER A 206 -2.12 -18.81 -21.11
C SER A 206 -2.16 -17.36 -21.57
N TRP A 207 -2.77 -16.47 -20.79
CA TRP A 207 -2.77 -15.04 -21.08
C TRP A 207 -1.47 -14.40 -20.61
N ILE A 208 -0.74 -13.75 -21.50
CA ILE A 208 0.46 -12.97 -21.15
C ILE A 208 0.06 -11.50 -21.23
N SER A 209 0.11 -10.82 -20.08
CA SER A 209 -0.15 -9.38 -20.01
C SER A 209 1.15 -8.58 -20.07
N VAL A 210 1.10 -7.44 -20.75
CA VAL A 210 2.22 -6.50 -20.87
C VAL A 210 1.86 -5.17 -20.21
N THR A 211 2.70 -4.74 -19.27
CA THR A 211 2.58 -3.46 -18.57
C THR A 211 3.55 -2.45 -19.16
N GLY A 212 3.04 -1.25 -19.48
CA GLY A 212 3.84 -0.17 -20.04
C GLY A 212 4.95 0.28 -19.11
N LYS A 213 6.06 0.73 -19.68
CA LYS A 213 7.14 1.35 -18.89
C LYS A 213 6.61 2.63 -18.25
N SER A 214 6.49 2.67 -16.93
CA SER A 214 6.22 3.93 -16.21
C SER A 214 7.39 4.87 -16.45
N THR A 215 7.26 5.73 -17.45
CA THR A 215 8.26 6.74 -17.71
C THR A 215 8.10 7.80 -16.63
N THR A 216 8.89 7.69 -15.56
CA THR A 216 9.19 8.83 -14.68
C THR A 216 10.04 9.81 -15.49
N THR A 217 9.41 10.52 -16.43
CA THR A 217 10.03 11.59 -17.21
C THR A 217 9.95 12.86 -16.38
N ALA A 218 11.10 13.36 -15.93
CA ALA A 218 11.25 14.77 -15.56
C ALA A 218 10.70 15.64 -16.71
N PRO A 219 9.99 16.74 -16.43
CA PRO A 219 9.22 17.46 -17.44
C PRO A 219 10.14 18.03 -18.53
N PRO A 220 9.88 17.77 -19.83
CA PRO A 220 10.52 18.55 -20.88
C PRO A 220 9.85 19.91 -20.98
N THR A 221 10.66 20.95 -20.86
CA THR A 221 10.32 22.35 -21.11
C THR A 221 9.80 22.53 -22.54
N SER A 222 8.54 22.99 -22.64
CA SER A 222 7.96 23.86 -23.68
C SER A 222 7.93 23.42 -25.16
N ALA A 223 6.73 23.06 -25.65
CA ALA A 223 6.04 23.75 -26.78
C ALA A 223 4.63 23.15 -27.09
N THR A 224 3.59 23.86 -26.61
CA THR A 224 2.44 24.41 -27.38
C THR A 224 1.43 23.51 -28.17
N LEU A 225 0.20 23.44 -27.59
CA LEU A 225 -1.19 23.47 -28.16
C LEU A 225 -1.87 22.21 -28.81
N ASN A 226 -2.56 21.42 -27.96
CA ASN A 226 -4.00 20.96 -27.89
C ASN A 226 -4.95 20.86 -29.13
N PRO A 227 -6.15 20.19 -29.07
CA PRO A 227 -6.74 19.36 -27.98
C PRO A 227 -7.54 18.07 -28.38
N SER A 228 -7.85 17.27 -27.33
CA SER A 228 -9.07 16.44 -27.11
C SER A 228 -9.03 14.94 -27.46
N THR A 229 -8.89 14.07 -26.45
CA THR A 229 -9.85 12.98 -26.21
C THR A 229 -9.88 12.65 -24.72
N THR A 230 -11.07 12.74 -24.15
CA THR A 230 -11.42 12.62 -22.73
C THR A 230 -11.51 11.15 -22.32
N LEU A 231 -10.74 10.70 -21.32
CA LEU A 231 -11.07 9.51 -20.52
C LEU A 231 -10.76 9.79 -19.04
N ALA A 232 -11.75 9.46 -18.20
CA ALA A 232 -11.90 9.89 -16.82
C ALA A 232 -10.85 9.31 -15.85
N PRO A 233 -10.40 10.06 -14.82
CA PRO A 233 -9.61 9.51 -13.74
C PRO A 233 -10.51 8.82 -12.71
N THR A 234 -10.07 7.64 -12.30
CA THR A 234 -10.61 6.79 -11.23
C THR A 234 -10.92 7.59 -9.96
N SER A 235 -12.15 7.41 -9.43
CA SER A 235 -12.74 8.18 -8.34
C SER A 235 -11.93 8.22 -7.03
N ALA A 236 -11.04 7.25 -6.80
CA ALA A 236 -10.19 7.19 -5.61
C ALA A 236 -9.13 8.31 -5.57
N HIS A 237 -8.55 8.68 -6.72
CA HIS A 237 -7.51 9.70 -6.79
C HIS A 237 -8.08 11.11 -6.61
N LEU A 238 -9.27 11.37 -7.16
CA LEU A 238 -9.97 12.64 -6.99
C LEU A 238 -10.41 12.86 -5.54
N HIS A 239 -10.87 11.80 -4.86
CA HIS A 239 -11.26 11.90 -3.45
C HIS A 239 -10.03 12.19 -2.57
N SER A 240 -8.90 11.53 -2.84
CA SER A 240 -7.65 11.77 -2.10
C SER A 240 -7.12 13.20 -2.27
N VAL A 241 -7.12 13.72 -3.51
CA VAL A 241 -6.70 15.10 -3.78
C VAL A 241 -7.69 16.10 -3.20
N PHE A 242 -9.00 15.82 -3.27
CA PHE A 242 -10.03 16.70 -2.71
C PHE A 242 -9.95 16.78 -1.19
N THR A 243 -9.79 15.64 -0.50
CA THR A 243 -9.66 15.58 0.96
C THR A 243 -8.39 16.30 1.45
N THR A 244 -7.27 16.14 0.73
CA THR A 244 -6.02 16.84 1.07
C THR A 244 -6.13 18.35 0.88
N VAL A 245 -6.73 18.81 -0.24
CA VAL A 245 -6.99 20.24 -0.47
C VAL A 245 -7.95 20.82 0.57
N LEU A 246 -9.02 20.11 0.91
CA LEU A 246 -9.99 20.53 1.92
C LEU A 246 -9.32 20.70 3.30
N HIS A 247 -8.49 19.75 3.71
CA HIS A 247 -7.74 19.85 4.98
C HIS A 247 -6.76 21.01 4.98
N LEU A 248 -6.08 21.26 3.87
CA LEU A 248 -5.13 22.36 3.74
C LEU A 248 -5.83 23.72 3.86
N VAL A 249 -7.01 23.87 3.25
CA VAL A 249 -7.83 25.09 3.36
C VAL A 249 -8.30 25.32 4.80
N VAL A 250 -8.87 24.31 5.45
CA VAL A 250 -9.35 24.42 6.84
C VAL A 250 -8.20 24.76 7.80
N PHE A 251 -7.03 24.14 7.61
CA PHE A 251 -5.84 24.42 8.40
C PHE A 251 -5.33 25.85 8.18
N CYS A 252 -5.25 26.33 6.94
CA CYS A 252 -4.86 27.70 6.64
C CYS A 252 -5.78 28.72 7.33
N LEU A 253 -7.09 28.50 7.29
CA LEU A 253 -8.07 29.38 7.95
C LEU A 253 -7.91 29.38 9.47
N PHE A 254 -7.68 28.22 10.08
CA PHE A 254 -7.44 28.10 11.51
C PHE A 254 -6.14 28.79 11.94
N PHE A 255 -5.06 28.61 11.18
CA PHE A 255 -3.78 29.25 11.46
C PHE A 255 -3.86 30.78 11.35
N ILE A 256 -4.52 31.29 10.31
CA ILE A 256 -4.79 32.73 10.17
C ILE A 256 -5.60 33.25 11.36
N SER A 257 -6.63 32.52 11.80
CA SER A 257 -7.43 32.89 12.98
C SER A 257 -6.58 32.99 14.24
N ILE A 258 -5.67 32.04 14.48
CA ILE A 258 -4.73 32.09 15.62
C ILE A 258 -3.81 33.30 15.51
N LEU A 259 -3.23 33.57 14.34
CA LEU A 259 -2.37 34.73 14.14
C LEU A 259 -3.11 36.05 14.37
N LEU A 260 -4.36 36.15 13.91
CA LEU A 260 -5.22 37.30 14.17
C LEU A 260 -5.53 37.44 15.67
N MET A 261 -5.88 36.35 16.36
CA MET A 261 -6.12 36.37 17.80
C MET A 261 -4.87 36.79 18.59
N VAL A 262 -3.68 36.30 18.22
CA VAL A 262 -2.41 36.69 18.85
C VAL A 262 -2.07 38.15 18.52
N SER A 263 -2.31 38.59 17.29
CA SER A 263 -2.09 39.98 16.87
C SER A 263 -3.02 40.94 17.64
N LEU A 264 -4.31 40.63 17.74
CA LEU A 264 -5.29 41.41 18.50
C LEU A 264 -5.01 41.39 20.00
N TYR A 265 -4.57 40.26 20.54
CA TYR A 265 -4.14 40.14 21.94
C TYR A 265 -2.91 41.02 22.22
N ARG A 266 -1.95 41.07 21.28
CA ARG A 266 -0.75 41.93 21.35
C ARG A 266 -1.07 43.42 21.13
N HIS A 267 -2.15 43.74 20.42
CA HIS A 267 -2.52 45.12 20.08
C HIS A 267 -3.46 45.80 21.09
N ARG A 268 -3.91 45.10 22.13
CA ARG A 268 -4.73 45.68 23.19
C ARG A 268 -3.87 46.66 24.01
N PRO A 269 -4.08 47.99 23.91
CA PRO A 269 -3.28 48.93 24.68
C PRO A 269 -3.67 48.80 26.15
N THR A 270 -2.67 48.69 27.02
CA THR A 270 -2.83 48.83 28.46
C THR A 270 -3.21 50.29 28.76
N GLU A 271 -4.50 50.59 28.89
CA GLU A 271 -4.97 51.90 29.35
C GLU A 271 -4.81 51.97 30.89
N ASN A 272 -3.94 52.88 31.33
CA ASN A 272 -3.60 53.13 32.72
C ASN A 272 -4.69 53.93 33.45
N HIS A 273 -5.02 53.49 34.68
CA HIS A 273 -5.48 54.22 35.87
C HIS A 273 -6.30 55.53 35.70
N LEU A 274 -7.58 55.47 36.11
CA LEU A 274 -8.28 56.60 36.74
C LEU A 274 -8.98 56.15 38.05
N ARG A 275 -8.68 56.83 39.16
CA ARG A 275 -9.32 56.67 40.48
C ARG A 275 -10.83 56.89 40.37
N VAL A 276 -11.62 55.98 40.93
CA VAL A 276 -12.91 56.32 41.54
C VAL A 276 -12.91 55.82 42.98
N SER A 277 -12.87 56.80 43.89
CA SER A 277 -13.05 56.62 45.32
C SER A 277 -14.53 56.41 45.59
N MET A 278 -14.90 55.31 46.25
CA MET A 278 -16.20 55.20 46.90
C MET A 278 -15.97 54.61 48.29
N VAL A 279 -16.03 55.51 49.26
CA VAL A 279 -16.14 55.24 50.69
C VAL A 279 -17.45 54.49 50.92
N MET A 280 -17.39 53.35 51.61
CA MET A 280 -18.47 52.94 52.50
C MET A 280 -17.89 52.26 53.73
N THR A 281 -18.35 52.78 54.85
CA THR A 281 -18.02 52.53 56.25
C THR A 281 -18.25 51.08 56.70
N SER A 282 -17.28 50.55 57.47
CA SER A 282 -17.45 49.44 58.42
C SER A 282 -18.32 49.93 59.61
N PRO A 283 -19.05 49.07 60.37
CA PRO A 283 -18.47 48.05 61.26
C PRO A 283 -19.33 46.74 61.29
N ILE A 284 -18.96 45.58 61.85
CA ILE A 284 -18.53 45.23 63.21
C ILE A 284 -17.94 43.80 63.17
N GLN A 285 -16.81 43.59 63.85
CA GLN A 285 -16.26 42.28 64.21
C GLN A 285 -17.16 41.55 65.21
N THR A 286 -17.20 40.22 65.15
CA THR A 286 -17.03 39.42 66.36
C THR A 286 -16.43 38.07 66.01
N GLU A 287 -15.23 37.84 66.55
CA GLU A 287 -14.53 36.56 66.60
C GLU A 287 -15.25 35.56 67.52
N GLN A 288 -15.12 34.28 67.20
CA GLN A 288 -14.82 33.13 68.08
C GLN A 288 -14.96 31.89 67.20
N GLY A 289 -14.00 30.99 67.03
CA GLY A 289 -13.03 30.48 68.00
C GLY A 289 -13.34 29.00 68.23
N LEU A 290 -12.29 28.17 68.20
CA LEU A 290 -12.18 26.77 68.64
C LEU A 290 -12.39 25.64 67.61
N ASP A 291 -11.25 25.01 67.31
CA ASP A 291 -11.07 23.57 67.07
C ASP A 291 -11.88 22.73 68.06
N ASP A 292 -12.45 21.62 67.58
CA ASP A 292 -12.46 20.37 68.34
C ASP A 292 -12.73 19.17 67.40
N ASN A 293 -11.67 18.37 67.26
CA ASN A 293 -11.58 16.91 67.24
C ASN A 293 -12.85 16.07 66.98
N CYS A 294 -12.76 15.12 66.04
CA CYS A 294 -13.45 13.83 66.11
C CYS A 294 -12.50 12.72 65.62
N ASP A 295 -12.04 11.91 66.57
CA ASP A 295 -11.33 10.64 66.37
C ASP A 295 -12.29 9.51 66.00
N ASP A 296 -11.73 8.59 65.18
CA ASP A 296 -11.86 7.13 65.13
C ASP A 296 -13.22 6.40 65.19
N VAL A 297 -13.37 5.43 64.27
CA VAL A 297 -13.42 3.97 64.56
C VAL A 297 -13.37 3.19 63.22
N ILE A 298 -12.22 2.53 62.97
CA ILE A 298 -12.01 1.07 62.73
C ILE A 298 -12.99 0.38 61.73
N THR A 299 -12.62 -0.36 60.68
CA THR A 299 -11.61 -1.45 60.52
C THR A 299 -11.46 -1.82 59.03
N ASP A 300 -10.24 -2.22 58.65
CA ASP A 300 -9.85 -3.36 57.79
C ASP A 300 -10.70 -3.81 56.59
N HIS A 301 -10.11 -3.79 55.38
CA HIS A 301 -9.31 -4.93 54.89
C HIS A 301 -8.55 -4.60 53.58
N HIS A 302 -7.31 -5.07 53.51
CA HIS A 302 -6.39 -5.00 52.36
C HIS A 302 -6.96 -5.47 51.01
N ILE A 303 -6.75 -4.68 49.95
CA ILE A 303 -6.08 -5.04 48.67
C ILE A 303 -5.30 -3.81 48.19
#